data_AF-B7S8N8-F1
#
_entry.id   AF-B7S8N8-F1
#
_cell.length_a   1.000
_cell.length_b   1.000
_cell.length_c   1.000
_cell.angle_alpha   90.00
_cell.angle_beta   90.00
_cell.angle_gamma   90.00
#
_symmetry.space_group_name_H-M   'P 1'
#
loop_
_entity.id
_entity.type
_entity.pdbx_description
1 polymer ?
#
loop_
_entity_poly.entity_id
_entity_poly.type
_entity_poly.pdbx_seq_one_letter_code
_entity_poly.pdbx_strand_id
1 'polypeptide(L)'
;MEIILDIQGFQGQTFIAKELAWITVDGGIEEISSVTVFETCHYIPWTQGQIPYDRLTKIIGKAVANKQFIYVKGLEKKRWLQNIVKSKTIIDLENLDCPPLKKRQDFQSNFCNSHEQHAPMYWCALENVKKLKEWFLKNYCGNPSLEKSLKLFCKLNIENMRPRDIAMLPKYFIIGCAADKINSIWSKLPAVLQEDKDIIKYRRCNIHYSPTAIDYDDFFNDIPLVIIGRLCRKNKL
;
A
#
# COMPACT_ATOMS: atom_id res chain seq x y z
N MET A 1 8.12 5.03 5.35
CA MET A 1 8.84 3.86 4.82
C MET A 1 7.86 2.81 4.35
N GLU A 2 8.12 2.27 3.17
CA GLU A 2 7.25 1.32 2.46
C GLU A 2 7.98 -0.01 2.24
N ILE A 3 7.24 -1.08 2.03
CA ILE A 3 7.81 -2.43 1.90
C ILE A 3 7.08 -3.21 0.81
N ILE A 4 7.83 -3.98 0.02
CA ILE A 4 7.29 -5.00 -0.89
C ILE A 4 7.52 -6.36 -0.22
N LEU A 5 6.48 -7.18 -0.17
CA LEU A 5 6.48 -8.47 0.51
C LEU A 5 5.98 -9.56 -0.42
N ASP A 6 6.67 -10.70 -0.44
CA ASP A 6 6.23 -11.90 -1.14
C ASP A 6 6.27 -13.12 -0.21
N ILE A 7 5.26 -13.97 -0.38
CA ILE A 7 5.11 -15.23 0.36
C ILE A 7 4.74 -16.33 -0.61
N GLN A 8 5.36 -17.49 -0.45
CA GLN A 8 5.11 -18.69 -1.23
C GLN A 8 4.58 -19.82 -0.34
N GLY A 9 3.67 -20.63 -0.89
CA GLY A 9 3.07 -21.78 -0.20
C GLY A 9 1.57 -21.64 0.16
N PHE A 10 0.78 -21.13 -0.78
CA PHE A 10 -0.68 -21.16 -0.72
C PHE A 10 -1.22 -22.43 -1.40
N GLN A 11 -2.12 -23.17 -0.75
CA GLN A 11 -2.94 -24.21 -1.40
C GLN A 11 -4.40 -24.11 -0.92
N GLY A 12 -5.19 -23.24 -1.55
CA GLY A 12 -6.59 -23.06 -1.17
C GLY A 12 -6.74 -22.45 0.23
N GLN A 13 -7.38 -23.17 1.17
CA GLN A 13 -7.54 -22.71 2.56
C GLN A 13 -6.40 -23.17 3.49
N THR A 14 -5.55 -24.10 3.04
CA THR A 14 -4.39 -24.55 3.82
C THR A 14 -3.16 -23.72 3.44
N PHE A 15 -2.44 -23.26 4.47
CA PHE A 15 -1.33 -22.34 4.32
C PHE A 15 -0.08 -22.95 4.93
N ILE A 16 0.98 -23.09 4.11
CA ILE A 16 2.29 -23.54 4.55
C ILE A 16 3.29 -22.57 3.99
N ALA A 17 3.76 -21.63 4.81
CA ALA A 17 4.82 -20.72 4.38
C ALA A 17 6.07 -21.51 4.05
N LYS A 18 6.37 -21.62 2.75
CA LYS A 18 7.62 -22.19 2.23
C LYS A 18 8.70 -21.13 2.18
N GLU A 19 8.33 -19.93 1.71
CA GLU A 19 9.25 -18.81 1.63
C GLU A 19 8.55 -17.50 1.99
N LEU A 20 9.24 -16.65 2.74
CA LEU A 20 8.84 -15.28 3.03
C LEU A 20 10.04 -14.37 2.76
N ALA A 21 9.84 -13.37 1.93
CA ALA A 21 10.83 -12.33 1.68
C ALA A 21 10.16 -10.96 1.68
N TRP A 22 10.93 -9.95 2.07
CA TRP A 22 10.52 -8.57 1.92
C TRP A 22 11.70 -7.64 1.68
N ILE A 23 11.41 -6.51 1.06
CA ILE A 23 12.40 -5.48 0.73
C ILE A 23 11.78 -4.11 0.94
N THR A 24 12.53 -3.18 1.56
CA THR A 24 12.08 -1.80 1.65
C THR A 24 12.11 -1.15 0.27
N VAL A 25 11.14 -0.29 0.00
CA VAL A 25 11.13 0.51 -1.24
C VAL A 25 12.26 1.53 -1.20
N ASP A 26 12.47 2.15 -0.03
CA ASP A 26 13.59 3.03 0.26
C ASP A 26 14.89 2.20 0.34
N GLY A 27 16.01 2.73 -0.16
CA GLY A 27 17.33 2.08 -0.15
C GLY A 27 17.67 1.28 -1.42
N GLY A 28 18.90 0.76 -1.51
CA GLY A 28 19.38 -0.03 -2.65
C GLY A 28 18.61 -1.35 -2.83
N ILE A 29 18.68 -1.97 -4.03
CA ILE A 29 18.07 -3.30 -4.28
C ILE A 29 18.73 -4.39 -3.41
N GLU A 30 19.98 -4.17 -3.00
CA GLU A 30 20.74 -5.10 -2.16
C GLU A 30 20.43 -4.97 -0.65
N GLU A 31 19.71 -3.92 -0.22
CA GLU A 31 19.27 -3.73 1.17
C GLU A 31 18.01 -4.56 1.47
N ILE A 32 18.09 -5.86 1.23
CA ILE A 32 17.03 -6.81 1.56
C ILE A 32 16.97 -6.95 3.07
N SER A 33 15.87 -6.47 3.66
CA SER A 33 15.78 -6.32 5.12
C SER A 33 15.63 -7.64 5.86
N SER A 34 15.21 -8.73 5.19
CA SER A 34 15.61 -10.11 5.51
C SER A 34 14.94 -11.09 4.54
N VAL A 35 15.55 -12.26 4.39
CA VAL A 35 14.92 -13.45 3.83
C VAL A 35 14.69 -14.39 4.99
N THR A 36 13.45 -14.78 5.25
CA THR A 36 13.23 -15.95 6.09
C THR A 36 12.93 -17.12 5.15
N VAL A 37 14.01 -17.76 4.70
CA VAL A 37 13.94 -19.05 4.01
C VAL A 37 13.66 -20.09 5.08
N PHE A 38 12.52 -20.76 4.98
CA PHE A 38 12.23 -21.90 5.84
C PHE A 38 12.68 -23.15 5.10
N GLU A 39 13.99 -23.36 5.21
CA GLU A 39 14.78 -24.43 4.61
C GLU A 39 14.80 -24.50 3.07
N THR A 40 15.91 -25.04 2.59
CA THR A 40 16.43 -25.01 1.21
C THR A 40 15.65 -25.87 0.20
N CYS A 41 14.33 -26.03 0.34
CA CYS A 41 13.68 -27.15 -0.33
C CYS A 41 12.30 -26.85 -0.93
N HIS A 42 12.27 -26.72 -2.27
CA HIS A 42 11.02 -26.80 -3.06
C HIS A 42 10.31 -28.16 -2.91
N TYR A 43 10.93 -29.13 -2.23
CA TYR A 43 10.41 -30.48 -2.01
C TYR A 43 9.81 -30.72 -0.62
N ILE A 44 9.66 -29.70 0.24
CA ILE A 44 8.93 -29.86 1.51
C ILE A 44 7.49 -30.27 1.17
N PRO A 45 7.06 -31.49 1.53
CA PRO A 45 5.68 -31.92 1.39
C PRO A 45 4.76 -30.97 2.16
N TRP A 46 3.51 -30.85 1.74
CA TRP A 46 2.51 -30.03 2.44
C TRP A 46 2.18 -30.54 3.87
N THR A 47 2.92 -31.52 4.38
CA THR A 47 2.78 -32.07 5.73
C THR A 47 3.97 -31.73 6.64
N GLN A 48 5.02 -31.10 6.11
CA GLN A 48 6.31 -30.90 6.81
C GLN A 48 6.64 -29.43 7.07
N GLY A 49 5.62 -28.55 7.15
CA GLY A 49 5.84 -27.15 7.49
C GLY A 49 6.48 -26.99 8.88
N GLN A 50 7.55 -26.21 8.98
CA GLN A 50 8.33 -26.07 10.21
C GLN A 50 7.88 -24.90 11.11
N ILE A 51 7.06 -23.99 10.59
CA ILE A 51 6.66 -22.78 11.31
C ILE A 51 5.21 -22.90 11.73
N PRO A 52 4.95 -22.80 13.04
CA PRO A 52 3.62 -22.50 13.51
C PRO A 52 3.09 -21.19 12.90
N TYR A 53 1.82 -21.18 12.50
CA TYR A 53 1.20 -20.02 11.85
C TYR A 53 1.28 -18.76 12.73
N ASP A 54 1.13 -18.90 14.05
CA ASP A 54 1.25 -17.78 15.00
C ASP A 54 2.66 -17.17 15.03
N ARG A 55 3.71 -17.98 14.83
CA ARG A 55 5.08 -17.50 14.72
C ARG A 55 5.29 -16.73 13.43
N LEU A 56 4.71 -17.19 12.32
CA LEU A 56 4.76 -16.47 11.05
C LEU A 56 4.07 -15.10 11.13
N THR A 57 2.87 -15.04 11.70
CA THR A 57 2.15 -13.76 11.87
C THR A 57 2.92 -12.77 12.73
N LYS A 58 3.62 -13.25 13.77
CA LYS A 58 4.54 -12.43 14.58
C LYS A 58 5.73 -11.91 13.76
N ILE A 59 6.34 -12.73 12.92
CA ILE A 59 7.46 -12.32 12.04
C ILE A 59 6.99 -11.22 11.09
N ILE A 60 5.87 -11.42 10.40
CA ILE A 60 5.28 -10.44 9.49
C ILE A 60 4.93 -9.15 10.24
N GLY A 61 4.28 -9.27 11.40
CA GLY A 61 3.92 -8.12 12.23
C GLY A 61 5.12 -7.25 12.59
N LYS A 62 6.25 -7.88 12.97
CA LYS A 62 7.52 -7.17 13.23
C LYS A 62 8.08 -6.51 11.97
N ALA A 63 8.10 -7.23 10.85
CA ALA A 63 8.63 -6.72 9.58
C ALA A 63 7.90 -5.45 9.10
N VAL A 64 6.58 -5.38 9.31
CA VAL A 64 5.75 -4.27 8.83
C VAL A 64 5.38 -3.25 9.90
N ALA A 65 5.86 -3.41 11.15
CA ALA A 65 5.45 -2.60 12.30
C ALA A 65 5.53 -1.10 12.02
N ASN A 66 6.66 -0.65 11.46
CA ASN A 66 6.93 0.76 11.16
C ASN A 66 6.69 1.13 9.68
N LYS A 67 5.98 0.28 8.94
CA LYS A 67 5.68 0.49 7.51
C LYS A 67 4.22 0.94 7.36
N GLN A 68 3.98 1.96 6.56
CA GLN A 68 2.63 2.47 6.32
C GLN A 68 1.96 1.74 5.15
N PHE A 69 2.74 1.55 4.07
CA PHE A 69 2.30 0.90 2.84
C PHE A 69 3.03 -0.43 2.69
N ILE A 70 2.24 -1.48 2.43
CA ILE A 70 2.72 -2.82 2.13
C ILE A 70 2.25 -3.18 0.74
N TYR A 71 3.19 -3.42 -0.16
CA TYR A 71 2.91 -3.85 -1.51
C TYR A 71 3.05 -5.37 -1.60
N VAL A 72 2.06 -6.01 -2.19
CA VAL A 72 2.06 -7.45 -2.48
C VAL A 72 1.59 -7.65 -3.91
N LYS A 73 1.90 -8.81 -4.51
CA LYS A 73 1.38 -9.15 -5.83
C LYS A 73 0.31 -10.24 -5.74
N GLY A 74 -0.92 -9.89 -6.14
CA GLY A 74 -2.06 -10.80 -6.22
C GLY A 74 -3.05 -10.63 -5.08
N LEU A 75 -4.34 -10.70 -5.44
CA LEU A 75 -5.46 -10.43 -4.55
C LEU A 75 -5.54 -11.40 -3.36
N GLU A 76 -5.19 -12.66 -3.58
CA GLU A 76 -5.18 -13.69 -2.52
C GLU A 76 -4.20 -13.32 -1.40
N LYS A 77 -2.95 -12.96 -1.76
CA LYS A 77 -1.92 -12.53 -0.81
C LYS A 77 -2.34 -11.27 -0.07
N LYS A 78 -2.95 -10.31 -0.78
CA LYS A 78 -3.52 -9.10 -0.16
C LYS A 78 -4.55 -9.45 0.91
N ARG A 79 -5.56 -10.24 0.56
CA ARG A 79 -6.65 -10.61 1.49
C ARG A 79 -6.11 -11.37 2.71
N TRP A 80 -5.22 -12.33 2.48
CA TRP A 80 -4.60 -13.09 3.54
C TRP A 80 -3.80 -12.18 4.49
N LEU A 81 -2.97 -11.29 3.95
CA LEU A 81 -2.17 -10.38 4.75
C LEU A 81 -3.03 -9.37 5.52
N GLN A 82 -4.17 -8.94 4.95
CA GLN A 82 -5.13 -8.04 5.60
C GLN A 82 -5.69 -8.64 6.91
N ASN A 83 -5.82 -9.97 6.98
CA ASN A 83 -6.26 -10.67 8.19
C ASN A 83 -5.20 -10.64 9.30
N ILE A 84 -3.92 -10.48 8.94
CA ILE A 84 -2.78 -10.48 9.87
C ILE A 84 -2.49 -9.05 10.33
N VAL A 85 -2.48 -8.07 9.43
CA VAL A 85 -2.07 -6.68 9.71
C VAL A 85 -3.19 -5.68 9.42
N LYS A 86 -4.26 -5.79 10.22
CA LYS A 86 -5.54 -5.06 10.01
C LYS A 86 -5.42 -3.53 9.90
N SER A 87 -4.45 -2.91 10.56
CA SER A 87 -4.28 -1.45 10.60
C SER A 87 -3.41 -0.88 9.48
N LYS A 88 -2.98 -1.71 8.51
CA LYS A 88 -2.02 -1.33 7.48
C LYS A 88 -2.69 -1.21 6.11
N THR A 89 -2.21 -0.28 5.29
CA THR A 89 -2.63 -0.19 3.89
C THR A 89 -1.88 -1.23 3.08
N ILE A 90 -2.61 -2.20 2.55
CA ILE A 90 -2.06 -3.23 1.64
C ILE A 90 -2.50 -2.93 0.21
N ILE A 91 -1.52 -2.75 -0.67
CA ILE A 91 -1.70 -2.43 -2.08
C ILE A 91 -1.34 -3.66 -2.91
N ASP A 92 -2.28 -4.09 -3.75
CA ASP A 92 -1.99 -5.10 -4.76
C ASP A 92 -1.31 -4.43 -5.95
N LEU A 93 -0.10 -4.88 -6.27
CA LEU A 93 0.68 -4.37 -7.39
C LEU A 93 -0.01 -4.66 -8.74
N GLU A 94 -0.92 -5.64 -8.82
CA GLU A 94 -1.72 -5.88 -10.03
C GLU A 94 -2.67 -4.72 -10.34
N ASN A 95 -3.16 -4.02 -9.31
CA ASN A 95 -3.94 -2.80 -9.51
C ASN A 95 -3.10 -1.66 -10.11
N LEU A 96 -1.78 -1.74 -9.95
CA LEU A 96 -0.81 -0.82 -10.54
C LEU A 96 -0.27 -1.33 -11.89
N ASP A 97 -1.00 -2.23 -12.54
CA ASP A 97 -0.67 -2.83 -13.83
C ASP A 97 0.68 -3.60 -13.79
N CYS A 98 1.06 -4.14 -12.62
CA CYS A 98 2.26 -4.97 -12.48
C CYS A 98 2.11 -6.28 -13.26
N PRO A 99 3.00 -6.55 -14.23
CA PRO A 99 2.88 -7.74 -15.07
C PRO A 99 3.04 -9.03 -14.27
N PRO A 100 2.49 -10.16 -14.75
CA PRO A 100 2.67 -11.47 -14.12
C PRO A 100 4.16 -11.84 -13.98
N LEU A 101 4.56 -12.39 -12.83
CA LEU A 101 5.95 -12.82 -12.59
C LEU A 101 6.40 -13.93 -13.54
N LYS A 102 5.47 -14.77 -14.00
CA LYS A 102 5.72 -15.88 -14.94
C LYS A 102 6.17 -15.43 -16.34
N LYS A 103 5.87 -14.19 -16.76
CA LYS A 103 6.02 -13.73 -18.15
C LYS A 103 7.25 -12.85 -18.41
N ARG A 104 8.17 -12.69 -17.46
CA ARG A 104 9.28 -11.73 -17.60
C ARG A 104 10.54 -12.39 -18.16
N GLN A 105 10.78 -12.16 -19.45
CA GLN A 105 12.05 -12.44 -20.16
C GLN A 105 13.09 -11.32 -19.97
N ASP A 106 12.66 -10.21 -19.40
CA ASP A 106 13.29 -8.89 -19.36
C ASP A 106 14.16 -8.63 -18.12
N PHE A 107 14.39 -9.64 -17.28
CA PHE A 107 15.37 -9.59 -16.20
C PHE A 107 16.52 -10.54 -16.48
N GLN A 108 17.74 -10.01 -16.50
CA GLN A 108 18.93 -10.84 -16.45
C GLN A 108 18.85 -11.71 -15.18
N SER A 109 18.74 -13.01 -15.41
CA SER A 109 18.48 -14.02 -14.40
C SER A 109 19.73 -14.30 -13.59
N ASN A 110 19.82 -13.71 -12.39
CA ASN A 110 20.68 -14.25 -11.36
C ASN A 110 19.91 -15.38 -10.67
N PHE A 111 20.43 -16.61 -10.76
CA PHE A 111 19.88 -17.73 -10.03
C PHE A 111 20.02 -17.47 -8.53
N CYS A 112 18.97 -17.76 -7.75
CA CYS A 112 19.14 -17.82 -6.31
C CYS A 112 19.96 -19.08 -5.99
N ASN A 113 21.09 -18.93 -5.30
CA ASN A 113 21.96 -20.05 -4.93
C ASN A 113 21.25 -21.12 -4.07
N SER A 114 20.12 -20.78 -3.47
CA SER A 114 19.29 -21.69 -2.67
C SER A 114 18.29 -22.50 -3.50
N HIS A 115 18.23 -22.28 -4.82
CA HIS A 115 17.33 -23.00 -5.71
C HIS A 115 18.13 -23.82 -6.72
N GLU A 116 17.83 -25.12 -6.82
CA GLU A 116 18.36 -25.97 -7.88
C GLU A 116 18.07 -25.34 -9.25
N GLN A 117 18.98 -25.54 -10.21
CA GLN A 117 18.93 -24.96 -11.57
C GLN A 117 17.65 -25.25 -12.37
N HIS A 118 16.71 -26.03 -11.81
CA HIS A 118 15.50 -26.54 -12.46
C HIS A 118 14.18 -25.97 -11.90
N ALA A 119 14.19 -25.14 -10.85
CA ALA A 119 12.96 -24.53 -10.34
C ALA A 119 12.60 -23.25 -11.12
N PRO A 120 11.33 -23.05 -11.53
CA PRO A 120 10.91 -21.78 -12.11
C PRO A 120 11.16 -20.62 -11.14
N MET A 121 11.93 -19.61 -11.56
CA MET A 121 12.35 -18.48 -10.70
C MET A 121 11.20 -17.75 -9.97
N TYR A 122 9.97 -17.83 -10.46
CA TYR A 122 8.82 -17.16 -9.82
C TYR A 122 8.33 -17.87 -8.55
N TRP A 123 8.89 -19.04 -8.21
CA TRP A 123 8.69 -19.71 -6.93
C TRP A 123 9.61 -19.20 -5.83
N CYS A 124 10.60 -18.36 -6.17
CA CYS A 124 11.51 -17.74 -5.22
C CYS A 124 10.91 -16.43 -4.69
N ALA A 125 10.52 -16.38 -3.42
CA ALA A 125 10.01 -15.17 -2.79
C ALA A 125 11.05 -14.03 -2.84
N LEU A 126 12.33 -14.36 -2.65
CA LEU A 126 13.43 -13.40 -2.69
C LEU A 126 13.58 -12.72 -4.06
N GLU A 127 13.66 -13.52 -5.12
CA GLU A 127 13.78 -13.00 -6.48
C GLU A 127 12.51 -12.26 -6.92
N ASN A 128 11.34 -12.70 -6.45
CA ASN A 128 10.10 -11.99 -6.67
C ASN A 128 10.15 -10.58 -6.07
N VAL A 129 10.53 -10.41 -4.79
CA VAL A 129 10.55 -9.08 -4.17
C VAL A 129 11.57 -8.14 -4.84
N LYS A 130 12.72 -8.64 -5.28
CA LYS A 130 13.70 -7.85 -6.05
C LYS A 130 13.11 -7.37 -7.38
N LYS A 131 12.54 -8.28 -8.18
CA LYS A 131 11.91 -7.96 -9.48
C LYS A 131 10.70 -7.03 -9.34
N LEU A 132 9.96 -7.16 -8.24
CA LEU A 132 8.87 -6.26 -7.92
C LEU A 132 9.40 -4.89 -7.52
N LYS A 133 10.48 -4.80 -6.73
CA LYS A 133 11.13 -3.52 -6.39
C LYS A 133 11.66 -2.82 -7.63
N GLU A 134 12.42 -3.50 -8.47
CA GLU A 134 12.95 -2.91 -9.71
C GLU A 134 11.84 -2.33 -10.60
N TRP A 135 10.77 -3.11 -10.80
CA TRP A 135 9.61 -2.64 -11.54
C TRP A 135 8.91 -1.47 -10.86
N PHE A 136 8.72 -1.53 -9.55
CA PHE A 136 8.08 -0.45 -8.79
C PHE A 136 8.91 0.84 -8.87
N LEU A 137 10.23 0.72 -8.75
CA LEU A 137 11.14 1.86 -8.84
C LEU A 137 11.09 2.52 -10.22
N LYS A 138 11.17 1.70 -11.28
CA LYS A 138 11.12 2.16 -12.68
C LYS A 138 9.81 2.88 -13.02
N ASN A 139 8.68 2.37 -12.56
CA ASN A 139 7.37 2.89 -12.95
C ASN A 139 6.85 3.98 -12.02
N TYR A 140 7.10 3.86 -10.72
CA TYR A 140 6.48 4.67 -9.68
C TYR A 140 7.45 5.47 -8.81
N CYS A 141 8.73 5.09 -8.66
CA CYS A 141 9.67 5.89 -7.82
C CYS A 141 10.45 6.98 -8.56
N GLY A 142 10.46 6.98 -9.90
CA GLY A 142 10.99 8.11 -10.70
C GLY A 142 10.24 9.43 -10.49
N ASN A 143 10.56 10.43 -11.31
CA ASN A 143 9.91 11.74 -11.25
C ASN A 143 8.38 11.59 -11.41
N PRO A 144 7.59 12.12 -10.47
CA PRO A 144 6.14 12.09 -10.59
C PRO A 144 5.73 12.98 -11.77
N SER A 145 4.64 12.59 -12.44
CA SER A 145 4.03 13.40 -13.49
C SER A 145 2.52 13.44 -13.24
N LEU A 146 1.85 14.43 -13.83
CA LEU A 146 0.40 14.53 -13.78
C LEU A 146 -0.26 13.23 -14.27
N GLU A 147 0.17 12.72 -15.43
CA GLU A 147 -0.37 11.49 -16.02
C GLU A 147 -0.24 10.28 -15.08
N LYS A 148 0.95 10.08 -14.49
CA LYS A 148 1.18 8.98 -13.53
C LYS A 148 0.33 9.14 -12.28
N SER A 149 0.17 10.36 -11.79
CA SER A 149 -0.58 10.65 -10.57
C SER A 149 -2.09 10.49 -10.78
N LEU A 150 -2.61 10.87 -11.94
CA LEU A 150 -4.00 10.58 -12.32
C LEU A 150 -4.25 9.07 -12.44
N LYS A 151 -3.33 8.33 -13.08
CA LYS A 151 -3.39 6.86 -13.12
C LYS A 151 -3.41 6.26 -11.72
N LEU A 152 -2.53 6.72 -10.83
CA LEU A 152 -2.52 6.30 -9.42
C LEU A 152 -3.84 6.60 -8.72
N PHE A 153 -4.41 7.79 -8.91
CA PHE A 153 -5.71 8.17 -8.33
C PHE A 153 -6.85 7.26 -8.81
N CYS A 154 -6.85 6.85 -10.07
CA CYS A 154 -7.88 5.94 -10.58
C CYS A 154 -7.73 4.52 -10.03
N LYS A 155 -6.52 4.10 -9.69
CA LYS A 155 -6.21 2.73 -9.22
C LYS A 155 -6.17 2.61 -7.70
N LEU A 156 -5.92 3.72 -7.01
CA LEU A 156 -5.76 3.82 -5.56
C LEU A 156 -6.63 4.95 -5.02
N ASN A 157 -7.17 4.79 -3.81
CA ASN A 157 -7.71 5.93 -3.07
C ASN A 157 -6.59 6.97 -2.83
N ILE A 158 -6.89 8.27 -2.96
CA ILE A 158 -5.96 9.38 -2.71
C ILE A 158 -5.30 9.31 -1.33
N GLU A 159 -6.00 8.76 -0.33
CA GLU A 159 -5.46 8.49 1.01
C GLU A 159 -4.24 7.56 0.98
N ASN A 160 -4.09 6.76 -0.07
CA ASN A 160 -2.98 5.82 -0.28
C ASN A 160 -1.93 6.34 -1.28
N MET A 161 -2.10 7.54 -1.82
CA MET A 161 -1.07 8.18 -2.65
C MET A 161 0.00 8.84 -1.76
N ARG A 162 1.21 8.96 -2.29
CA ARG A 162 2.31 9.68 -1.62
C ARG A 162 2.15 11.19 -1.83
N PRO A 163 2.64 12.03 -0.90
CA PRO A 163 2.55 13.49 -1.02
C PRO A 163 3.05 14.04 -2.36
N ARG A 164 4.18 13.51 -2.86
CA ARG A 164 4.76 13.93 -4.15
C ARG A 164 3.88 13.62 -5.37
N ASP A 165 3.08 12.56 -5.31
CA ASP A 165 2.16 12.19 -6.39
C ASP A 165 0.88 13.02 -6.28
N ILE A 166 0.37 13.26 -5.06
CA ILE A 166 -0.74 14.19 -4.80
C ILE A 166 -0.38 15.61 -5.26
N ALA A 167 0.87 16.04 -5.08
CA ALA A 167 1.35 17.35 -5.50
C ALA A 167 1.25 17.60 -7.01
N MET A 168 1.18 16.55 -7.82
CA MET A 168 1.00 16.69 -9.27
C MET A 168 -0.47 16.83 -9.67
N LEU A 169 -1.42 16.58 -8.77
CA LEU A 169 -2.85 16.66 -9.08
C LEU A 169 -3.31 18.13 -9.10
N PRO A 170 -4.07 18.58 -10.11
CA PRO A 170 -4.59 19.93 -10.15
C PRO A 170 -5.54 20.20 -8.99
N LYS A 171 -5.50 21.42 -8.43
CA LYS A 171 -6.40 21.85 -7.34
C LYS A 171 -7.87 21.48 -7.60
N TYR A 172 -8.38 21.86 -8.77
CA TYR A 172 -9.79 21.62 -9.12
C TYR A 172 -10.12 20.14 -9.28
N PHE A 173 -9.14 19.30 -9.65
CA PHE A 173 -9.32 17.86 -9.68
C PHE A 173 -9.46 17.29 -8.26
N ILE A 174 -8.59 17.69 -7.32
CA ILE A 174 -8.68 17.26 -5.91
C ILE A 174 -10.02 17.68 -5.31
N ILE A 175 -10.44 18.92 -5.55
CA ILE A 175 -11.74 19.42 -5.09
C ILE A 175 -12.90 18.62 -5.70
N GLY A 176 -12.87 18.39 -7.01
CA GLY A 176 -13.96 17.70 -7.71
C GLY A 176 -14.08 16.22 -7.37
N CYS A 177 -12.95 15.56 -7.09
CA CYS A 177 -12.90 14.09 -6.97
C CYS A 177 -12.60 13.57 -5.56
N ALA A 178 -12.15 14.43 -4.64
CA ALA A 178 -11.67 14.01 -3.32
C ALA A 178 -11.96 15.03 -2.21
N ALA A 179 -12.97 15.89 -2.37
CA ALA A 179 -13.32 16.92 -1.40
C ALA A 179 -13.58 16.36 0.01
N ASP A 180 -14.29 15.23 0.10
CA ASP A 180 -14.61 14.52 1.33
C ASP A 180 -13.37 13.91 2.02
N LYS A 181 -12.28 13.72 1.27
CA LYS A 181 -11.01 13.16 1.74
C LYS A 181 -9.97 14.21 2.13
N ILE A 182 -10.26 15.50 1.97
CA ILE A 182 -9.29 16.59 2.23
C ILE A 182 -8.75 16.54 3.66
N ASN A 183 -9.59 16.23 4.65
CA ASN A 183 -9.14 16.05 6.03
C ASN A 183 -8.12 14.92 6.21
N SER A 184 -8.40 13.75 5.64
CA SER A 184 -7.54 12.56 5.77
C SER A 184 -6.19 12.74 5.07
N ILE A 185 -6.13 13.59 4.04
CA ILE A 185 -4.90 13.82 3.27
C ILE A 185 -4.23 15.16 3.57
N TRP A 186 -4.71 15.94 4.55
CA TRP A 186 -4.26 17.32 4.78
C TRP A 186 -2.73 17.41 4.92
N SER A 187 -2.14 16.54 5.74
CA SER A 187 -0.69 16.49 5.96
C SER A 187 0.13 16.07 4.73
N LYS A 188 -0.52 15.53 3.70
CA LYS A 188 0.10 15.15 2.42
C LYS A 188 -0.04 16.20 1.33
N LEU A 189 -0.90 17.20 1.51
CA LEU A 189 -1.08 18.25 0.52
C LEU A 189 0.16 19.16 0.47
N PRO A 190 0.54 19.68 -0.71
CA PRO A 190 1.53 20.74 -0.83
C PRO A 190 1.17 21.96 0.02
N ALA A 191 2.16 22.66 0.57
CA ALA A 191 1.95 23.87 1.39
C ALA A 191 1.07 24.91 0.67
N VAL A 192 1.31 25.13 -0.62
CA VAL A 192 0.51 26.04 -1.45
C VAL A 192 -0.98 25.69 -1.48
N LEU A 193 -1.34 24.39 -1.42
CA LEU A 193 -2.73 23.96 -1.35
C LEU A 193 -3.29 23.98 0.07
N GLN A 194 -2.44 23.84 1.09
CA GLN A 194 -2.86 23.99 2.49
C GLN A 194 -3.25 25.43 2.83
N GLU A 195 -2.65 26.41 2.15
CA GLU A 195 -2.95 27.84 2.30
C GLU A 195 -4.07 28.33 1.35
N ASP A 196 -4.47 27.51 0.37
CA ASP A 196 -5.48 27.87 -0.62
C ASP A 196 -6.89 27.89 0.02
N LYS A 197 -7.56 29.05 -0.06
CA LYS A 197 -8.90 29.29 0.51
C LYS A 197 -9.96 28.33 -0.02
N ASP A 198 -9.86 27.88 -1.27
CA ASP A 198 -10.78 26.91 -1.86
C ASP A 198 -10.55 25.50 -1.37
N ILE A 199 -9.36 25.16 -0.91
CA ILE A 199 -9.05 23.85 -0.32
C ILE A 199 -9.44 23.85 1.16
N ILE A 200 -9.09 24.91 1.89
CA ILE A 200 -9.40 25.06 3.33
C ILE A 200 -10.89 24.91 3.63
N LYS A 201 -11.78 25.37 2.74
CA LYS A 201 -13.24 25.27 2.95
C LYS A 201 -13.76 23.84 3.10
N TYR A 202 -13.01 22.85 2.61
CA TYR A 202 -13.35 21.44 2.72
C TYR A 202 -12.72 20.76 3.95
N ARG A 203 -11.94 21.48 4.76
CA ARG A 203 -11.54 20.97 6.07
C ARG A 203 -12.75 20.90 6.98
N ARG A 204 -13.11 19.70 7.42
CA ARG A 204 -14.18 19.48 8.40
C ARG A 204 -13.59 19.31 9.80
N CYS A 205 -14.25 19.82 10.82
CA CYS A 205 -13.84 19.58 12.22
C CYS A 205 -14.33 18.18 12.61
N ASN A 206 -13.43 17.26 12.97
CA ASN A 206 -13.76 15.86 13.33
C ASN A 206 -14.68 15.73 14.57
N ILE A 207 -14.95 16.83 15.27
CA ILE A 207 -15.84 16.91 16.44
C ILE A 207 -17.29 17.22 16.01
N HIS A 208 -17.49 17.93 14.88
CA HIS A 208 -18.80 18.40 14.42
C HIS A 208 -19.31 17.67 13.18
N TYR A 209 -18.50 16.79 12.60
CA TYR A 209 -18.87 16.01 11.43
C TYR A 209 -19.17 14.57 11.85
N SER A 210 -20.45 14.25 12.04
CA SER A 210 -20.94 12.87 12.19
C SER A 210 -21.43 12.35 10.83
N PRO A 211 -20.87 11.26 10.29
CA PRO A 211 -21.35 10.65 9.05
C PRO A 211 -22.74 10.02 9.17
N THR A 212 -23.25 9.84 10.39
CA THR A 212 -24.52 9.16 10.70
C THR A 212 -25.65 10.11 11.08
N ALA A 213 -25.47 11.42 10.91
CA ALA A 213 -26.59 12.36 11.01
C ALA A 213 -27.47 12.19 9.77
N ILE A 214 -28.37 11.20 9.83
CA ILE A 214 -29.52 11.13 8.95
C ILE A 214 -30.35 12.37 9.27
N ASP A 215 -30.67 13.16 8.24
CA ASP A 215 -31.59 14.29 8.29
C ASP A 215 -32.92 13.87 8.92
N TYR A 216 -33.04 14.08 10.22
CA TYR A 216 -34.29 14.17 10.96
C TYR A 216 -34.09 15.28 11.98
N ASP A 217 -34.31 16.53 11.57
CA ASP A 217 -35.37 17.36 12.16
C ASP A 217 -35.29 18.81 11.67
N ASP A 218 -36.47 19.25 11.23
CA ASP A 218 -36.80 20.42 10.43
C ASP A 218 -36.81 21.75 11.23
N PHE A 219 -35.85 21.98 12.13
CA PHE A 219 -35.86 23.16 13.01
C PHE A 219 -34.57 24.01 13.05
N PHE A 220 -33.53 23.66 12.27
CA PHE A 220 -32.30 24.46 12.16
C PHE A 220 -31.82 24.64 10.70
N ASN A 221 -32.73 24.83 9.75
CA ASN A 221 -32.43 24.93 8.32
C ASN A 221 -31.65 26.18 7.87
N ASP A 222 -31.31 27.13 8.75
CA ASP A 222 -30.63 28.37 8.36
C ASP A 222 -29.13 28.45 8.70
N ILE A 223 -28.53 27.37 9.22
CA ILE A 223 -27.08 27.32 9.40
C ILE A 223 -26.54 26.14 8.59
N PRO A 224 -26.03 26.37 7.36
CA PRO A 224 -25.33 25.35 6.61
C PRO A 224 -24.28 24.69 7.51
N LEU A 225 -24.19 23.35 7.51
CA LEU A 225 -23.11 22.60 8.21
C LEU A 225 -21.70 23.14 7.90
N VAL A 226 -21.55 23.87 6.79
CA VAL A 226 -20.39 24.68 6.39
C VAL A 226 -19.98 25.74 7.44
N ILE A 227 -20.93 26.33 8.18
CA ILE A 227 -20.70 27.36 9.20
C ILE A 227 -20.21 26.75 10.53
N ILE A 228 -20.71 25.57 10.91
CA ILE A 228 -20.31 24.90 12.17
C ILE A 228 -18.83 24.44 12.09
N GLY A 229 -18.35 24.08 10.90
CA GLY A 229 -16.93 23.83 10.64
C GLY A 229 -16.04 25.07 10.77
N ARG A 230 -16.51 26.24 10.29
CA ARG A 230 -15.78 27.53 10.33
C ARG A 230 -15.62 28.12 11.72
N LEU A 231 -16.51 27.78 12.67
CA LEU A 231 -16.48 28.26 14.05
C LEU A 231 -15.68 27.36 15.01
N CYS A 232 -15.22 26.19 14.55
CA CYS A 232 -14.39 25.29 15.36
C CYS A 232 -13.00 25.91 15.61
N ARG A 233 -12.79 26.50 16.79
CA ARG A 233 -11.52 27.13 17.23
C ARG A 233 -10.30 26.21 17.14
N LYS A 234 -10.48 24.89 17.08
CA LYS A 234 -9.39 23.90 16.98
C LYS A 234 -8.78 23.74 15.57
N ASN A 235 -9.43 24.23 14.51
CA ASN A 235 -8.87 24.21 13.14
C ASN A 235 -8.09 25.48 12.78
N LYS A 236 -7.94 26.44 13.72
CA LYS A 236 -7.08 27.62 13.58
C LYS A 236 -5.69 27.31 14.15
N LEU A 237 -4.94 26.46 13.46
CA LEU A 237 -3.49 26.31 13.59
C LEU A 237 -2.91 26.15 12.19
#